data_AF-A0A519T1J4-F1
#
_entry.id   AF-A0A519T1J4-F1
#
_cell.length_a   1.000
_cell.length_b   1.000
_cell.length_c   1.000
_cell.angle_alpha   90.00
_cell.angle_beta   90.00
_cell.angle_gamma   90.00
#
_symmetry.space_group_name_H-M   'P 1'
#
loop_
_entity.id
_entity.type
_entity.pdbx_description
1 polymer ?
#
loop_
_entity_poly.entity_id
_entity_poly.type
_entity_poly.pdbx_seq_one_letter_code
_entity_poly.pdbx_strand_id
1 'polypeptide(L)'
;SAHYDHLGIIGGKVYNGADDDGSGTTGMLAIAEAFTKAAHAGHGPRRSILFLANTGEEKGLLGSEYYANHPVFPLANTITDLNIDMIGRTDVAHEGKPDYVYVIGSDKLSSQLHSVLEAANRQYTKIDLDYRFNDPNDPNRFYYRSDHYNFAVHKIPVAFFFNGVHADYHEASDELDKIEFGKMEARARLVFYTAWELANRDERPVVDSNKP
;
A
#
# COMPACT_ATOMS: atom_id res chain seq x y z
N SER A 1 -3.61 2.26 3.97
CA SER A 1 -4.93 1.87 3.43
C SER A 1 -4.77 0.58 2.64
N ALA A 2 -5.88 -0.11 2.36
CA ALA A 2 -6.03 -1.22 1.42
C ALA A 2 -7.51 -1.27 1.01
N HIS A 3 -7.89 -1.92 -0.10
CA HIS A 3 -9.31 -2.10 -0.42
C HIS A 3 -9.80 -3.50 -0.06
N TYR A 4 -11.00 -3.54 0.52
CA TYR A 4 -11.63 -4.77 0.98
C TYR A 4 -12.58 -5.37 -0.06
N ASP A 5 -13.09 -4.54 -0.98
CA ASP A 5 -13.93 -5.04 -2.06
C ASP A 5 -13.11 -5.71 -3.16
N HIS A 6 -13.81 -6.53 -3.96
CA HIS A 6 -13.33 -6.98 -5.25
C HIS A 6 -14.53 -7.02 -6.23
N LEU A 7 -14.34 -7.60 -7.42
CA LEU A 7 -15.29 -7.60 -8.54
C LEU A 7 -16.61 -8.34 -8.29
N GLY A 8 -16.68 -9.24 -7.29
CA GLY A 8 -17.90 -9.97 -6.93
C GLY A 8 -18.19 -11.16 -7.84
N ILE A 9 -19.41 -11.26 -8.39
CA ILE A 9 -19.81 -12.38 -9.26
C ILE A 9 -19.99 -11.90 -10.70
N ILE A 10 -19.20 -12.44 -11.63
CA ILE A 10 -19.31 -12.16 -13.07
C ILE A 10 -19.52 -13.47 -13.80
N GLY A 11 -20.56 -13.54 -14.65
CA GLY A 11 -20.86 -14.74 -15.43
C GLY A 11 -21.10 -16.02 -14.59
N GLY A 12 -21.55 -15.87 -13.34
CA GLY A 12 -21.78 -16.98 -12.41
C GLY A 12 -20.53 -17.51 -11.69
N LYS A 13 -19.36 -16.88 -11.91
CA LYS A 13 -18.12 -17.20 -11.19
C LYS A 13 -17.86 -16.15 -10.11
N VAL A 14 -17.37 -16.59 -8.96
CA VAL A 14 -16.88 -15.70 -7.91
C VAL A 14 -15.48 -15.24 -8.29
N TYR A 15 -15.24 -13.95 -8.21
CA TYR A 15 -13.92 -13.35 -8.34
C TYR A 15 -13.48 -13.10 -6.91
N ASN A 16 -12.56 -13.94 -6.43
CA ASN A 16 -12.15 -13.94 -5.03
C ASN A 16 -11.12 -12.84 -4.72
N GLY A 17 -10.30 -12.44 -5.70
CA GLY A 17 -9.34 -11.36 -5.50
C GLY A 17 -8.30 -11.71 -4.44
N ALA A 18 -7.75 -12.92 -4.51
CA ALA A 18 -6.82 -13.38 -3.48
C ALA A 18 -5.59 -12.48 -3.37
N ASP A 19 -5.06 -12.02 -4.51
CA ASP A 19 -4.01 -10.99 -4.54
C ASP A 19 -4.63 -9.60 -4.51
N ASP A 20 -5.73 -9.39 -5.25
CA ASP A 20 -6.40 -8.09 -5.49
C ASP A 20 -7.80 -7.99 -4.84
N ASP A 21 -7.96 -7.51 -3.61
CA ASP A 21 -6.90 -7.11 -2.68
C ASP A 21 -7.00 -7.85 -1.34
N GLY A 22 -7.30 -9.15 -1.42
CA GLY A 22 -7.22 -10.05 -0.29
C GLY A 22 -5.84 -10.02 0.37
N SER A 23 -4.77 -9.91 -0.42
CA SER A 23 -3.40 -9.84 0.07
C SER A 23 -3.08 -8.51 0.77
N GLY A 24 -3.50 -7.36 0.23
CA GLY A 24 -3.28 -6.06 0.86
C GLY A 24 -4.11 -5.89 2.13
N THR A 25 -5.39 -6.27 2.08
CA THR A 25 -6.27 -6.22 3.26
C THR A 25 -5.76 -7.11 4.40
N THR A 26 -5.38 -8.36 4.13
CA THR A 26 -4.85 -9.25 5.18
C THR A 26 -3.47 -8.83 5.65
N GLY A 27 -2.61 -8.31 4.76
CA GLY A 27 -1.35 -7.68 5.12
C GLY A 27 -1.53 -6.50 6.07
N MET A 28 -2.50 -5.62 5.80
CA MET A 28 -2.86 -4.50 6.67
C MET A 28 -3.34 -4.97 8.05
N LEU A 29 -4.16 -6.02 8.12
CA LEU A 29 -4.61 -6.59 9.39
C LEU A 29 -3.46 -7.20 10.20
N ALA A 30 -2.51 -7.87 9.56
CA ALA A 30 -1.31 -8.39 10.23
C ALA A 30 -0.43 -7.26 10.79
N ILE A 31 -0.28 -6.16 10.06
CA ILE A 31 0.40 -4.95 10.52
C ILE A 31 -0.33 -4.35 11.74
N ALA A 32 -1.67 -4.29 11.71
CA ALA A 32 -2.48 -3.81 12.83
C ALA A 32 -2.30 -4.68 14.09
N GLU A 33 -2.26 -6.00 13.93
CA GLU A 33 -1.96 -6.92 15.01
C GLU A 33 -0.56 -6.67 15.60
N ALA A 34 0.45 -6.45 14.75
CA ALA A 34 1.82 -6.16 15.17
C ALA A 34 1.93 -4.86 15.99
N PHE A 35 1.30 -3.77 15.53
CA PHE A 35 1.25 -2.52 16.30
C PHE A 35 0.52 -2.67 17.64
N THR A 36 -0.57 -3.43 17.66
CA THR A 36 -1.32 -3.71 18.89
C THR A 36 -0.49 -4.49 19.90
N LYS A 37 0.22 -5.53 19.45
CA LYS A 37 1.16 -6.30 20.30
C LYS A 37 2.28 -5.42 20.84
N ALA A 38 2.87 -4.55 20.01
CA ALA A 38 3.90 -3.61 20.43
C ALA A 38 3.39 -2.62 21.49
N ALA A 39 2.18 -2.07 21.31
CA ALA A 39 1.56 -1.19 22.29
C ALA A 39 1.30 -1.88 23.64
N HIS A 40 0.78 -3.11 23.63
CA HIS A 40 0.59 -3.91 24.85
C HIS A 40 1.90 -4.24 25.56
N ALA A 41 3.00 -4.35 24.82
CA ALA A 41 4.35 -4.53 25.37
C ALA A 41 5.01 -3.23 25.86
N GLY A 42 4.33 -2.08 25.79
CA GLY A 42 4.87 -0.79 26.22
C GLY A 42 5.72 -0.07 25.17
N HIS A 43 5.71 -0.54 23.93
CA HIS A 43 6.41 0.03 22.78
C HIS A 43 5.42 0.54 21.73
N GLY A 44 4.37 1.25 22.13
CA GLY A 44 3.36 1.76 21.21
C GLY A 44 3.86 2.91 20.31
N PRO A 45 3.20 3.16 19.18
CA PRO A 45 3.52 4.32 18.34
C PRO A 45 3.21 5.64 19.04
N ARG A 46 4.03 6.67 18.83
CA ARG A 46 3.79 8.03 19.36
C ARG A 46 2.67 8.78 18.66
N ARG A 47 2.33 8.40 17.42
CA ARG A 47 1.18 8.91 16.66
C ARG A 47 0.10 7.84 16.53
N SER A 48 -1.15 8.27 16.45
CA SER A 48 -2.26 7.40 16.09
C SER A 48 -2.07 6.84 14.67
N ILE A 49 -2.46 5.59 14.47
CA ILE A 49 -2.45 4.92 13.16
C ILE A 49 -3.89 4.56 12.85
N LEU A 50 -4.34 4.92 11.64
CA LEU A 50 -5.63 4.51 11.10
C LEU A 50 -5.40 3.36 10.11
N PHE A 51 -6.00 2.21 10.39
CA PHE A 51 -6.12 1.12 9.42
C PHE A 51 -7.44 1.32 8.66
N LEU A 52 -7.33 1.59 7.36
CA LEU A 52 -8.46 1.95 6.51
C LEU A 52 -8.63 0.90 5.41
N ALA A 53 -9.70 0.11 5.54
CA ALA A 53 -10.16 -0.84 4.54
C ALA A 53 -11.23 -0.16 3.67
N ASN A 54 -10.84 0.36 2.52
CA ASN A 54 -11.73 1.03 1.60
C ASN A 54 -12.69 0.04 0.91
N THR A 55 -13.74 0.56 0.31
CA THR A 55 -14.65 -0.22 -0.53
C THR A 55 -14.99 0.57 -1.79
N GLY A 56 -15.33 -0.10 -2.89
CA GLY A 56 -15.62 0.52 -4.16
C GLY A 56 -14.37 1.01 -4.91
N GLU A 57 -13.19 0.47 -4.60
CA GLU A 57 -11.96 0.72 -5.35
C GLU A 57 -12.18 0.30 -6.82
N GLU A 58 -12.67 -0.92 -6.99
CA GLU A 58 -12.93 -1.59 -8.28
C GLU A 58 -14.04 -0.93 -9.11
N LYS A 59 -14.76 0.01 -8.49
CA LYS A 59 -15.82 0.81 -9.12
C LYS A 59 -15.36 2.24 -9.41
N GLY A 60 -14.08 2.54 -9.24
CA GLY A 60 -13.47 3.84 -9.49
C GLY A 60 -13.10 4.61 -8.22
N LEU A 61 -12.45 3.94 -7.26
CA LEU A 61 -11.89 4.56 -6.04
C LEU A 61 -12.94 5.24 -5.14
N LEU A 62 -14.19 4.77 -5.16
CA LEU A 62 -15.34 5.48 -4.59
C LEU A 62 -15.22 5.67 -3.07
N GLY A 63 -14.75 4.65 -2.36
CA GLY A 63 -14.61 4.70 -0.90
C GLY A 63 -13.49 5.63 -0.44
N SER A 64 -12.32 5.57 -1.08
CA SER A 64 -11.21 6.46 -0.76
C SER A 64 -11.49 7.91 -1.16
N GLU A 65 -12.16 8.15 -2.29
CA GLU A 65 -12.62 9.49 -2.67
C GLU A 65 -13.60 10.04 -1.63
N TYR A 66 -14.58 9.23 -1.21
CA TYR A 66 -15.54 9.65 -0.20
C TYR A 66 -14.85 9.95 1.13
N TYR A 67 -13.95 9.07 1.60
CA TYR A 67 -13.24 9.26 2.86
C TYR A 67 -12.34 10.50 2.82
N ALA A 68 -11.57 10.72 1.75
CA ALA A 68 -10.71 11.89 1.62
C ALA A 68 -11.51 13.21 1.68
N ASN A 69 -12.73 13.23 1.13
CA ASN A 69 -13.62 14.39 1.17
C ASN A 69 -14.43 14.50 2.48
N HIS A 70 -14.67 13.41 3.19
CA HIS A 70 -15.51 13.34 4.40
C HIS A 70 -14.83 12.51 5.51
N PRO A 71 -13.63 12.89 5.96
CA PRO A 71 -12.85 11.99 6.79
C PRO A 71 -13.35 12.01 8.23
N VAL A 72 -13.34 10.84 8.88
CA VAL A 72 -13.71 10.70 10.30
C VAL A 72 -12.76 11.51 11.19
N PHE A 73 -11.49 11.57 10.82
CA PHE A 73 -10.49 12.44 11.44
C PHE A 73 -10.08 13.55 10.48
N PRO A 74 -9.90 14.81 10.92
CA PRO A 74 -9.55 15.90 10.01
C PRO A 74 -8.34 15.55 9.13
N LEU A 75 -8.48 15.69 7.81
CA LEU A 75 -7.47 15.27 6.83
C LEU A 75 -6.11 15.93 7.07
N ALA A 76 -6.10 17.17 7.60
CA ALA A 76 -4.89 17.91 7.99
C ALA A 76 -4.05 17.23 9.10
N ASN A 77 -4.59 16.21 9.78
CA ASN A 77 -3.87 15.39 10.75
C ASN A 77 -3.25 14.13 10.13
N THR A 78 -3.66 13.75 8.91
CA THR A 78 -3.05 12.65 8.17
C THR A 78 -1.70 13.11 7.62
N ILE A 79 -0.62 12.46 8.07
CA ILE A 79 0.75 12.85 7.69
C ILE A 79 1.26 12.13 6.44
N THR A 80 0.66 10.99 6.12
CA THR A 80 1.02 10.10 5.02
C THR A 80 -0.07 9.05 4.85
N ASP A 81 -0.23 8.52 3.66
CA ASP A 81 -0.92 7.24 3.42
C ASP A 81 0.06 6.19 2.90
N LEU A 82 0.04 5.01 3.51
CA LEU A 82 0.78 3.84 3.04
C LEU A 82 -0.25 2.85 2.51
N ASN A 83 -0.43 2.84 1.20
CA ASN A 83 -1.44 2.02 0.52
C ASN A 83 -0.84 0.69 0.11
N ILE A 84 -1.52 -0.38 0.46
CA ILE A 84 -1.16 -1.75 0.09
C ILE A 84 -2.23 -2.22 -0.87
N ASP A 85 -1.83 -2.63 -2.06
CA ASP A 85 -2.74 -3.29 -3.00
C ASP A 85 -1.91 -4.27 -3.82
N MET A 86 -2.32 -5.54 -3.85
CA MET A 86 -1.62 -6.67 -4.44
C MET A 86 -0.16 -6.80 -3.94
N ILE A 87 0.05 -7.56 -2.87
CA ILE A 87 1.38 -7.88 -2.32
C ILE A 87 1.63 -9.38 -2.16
N GLY A 88 0.75 -10.24 -2.64
CA GLY A 88 0.79 -11.69 -2.49
C GLY A 88 1.54 -12.44 -3.57
N ARG A 89 1.89 -11.84 -4.71
CA ARG A 89 2.39 -12.58 -5.90
C ARG A 89 3.62 -11.97 -6.56
N THR A 90 4.23 -12.71 -7.48
CA THR A 90 5.36 -12.28 -8.33
C THR A 90 4.86 -12.05 -9.75
N ASP A 91 5.18 -10.88 -10.30
CA ASP A 91 4.88 -10.54 -11.68
C ASP A 91 5.89 -11.17 -12.65
N VAL A 92 5.53 -11.15 -13.94
CA VAL A 92 6.36 -11.73 -15.00
C VAL A 92 7.75 -11.07 -15.07
N ALA A 93 7.85 -9.78 -14.74
CA ALA A 93 9.12 -9.06 -14.80
C ALA A 93 10.09 -9.49 -13.68
N HIS A 94 9.61 -10.13 -12.63
CA HIS A 94 10.39 -10.52 -11.45
C HIS A 94 10.47 -12.04 -11.23
N GLU A 95 9.99 -12.85 -12.16
CA GLU A 95 10.20 -14.29 -12.12
C GLU A 95 11.69 -14.65 -12.01
N GLY A 96 12.02 -15.48 -11.01
CA GLY A 96 13.40 -15.90 -10.74
C GLY A 96 14.31 -14.83 -10.13
N LYS A 97 13.78 -13.66 -9.78
CA LYS A 97 14.52 -12.58 -9.11
C LYS A 97 14.34 -12.64 -7.57
N PRO A 98 15.20 -11.94 -6.81
CA PRO A 98 14.98 -11.71 -5.38
C PRO A 98 13.62 -11.06 -5.07
N ASP A 99 13.25 -11.06 -3.80
CA ASP A 99 12.03 -10.40 -3.34
C ASP A 99 12.06 -8.90 -3.68
N TYR A 100 10.94 -8.42 -4.20
CA TYR A 100 10.77 -7.06 -4.67
C TYR A 100 9.40 -6.52 -4.25
N VAL A 101 9.25 -5.21 -4.35
CA VAL A 101 7.96 -4.54 -4.37
C VAL A 101 8.07 -3.30 -5.24
N TYR A 102 7.02 -3.02 -6.01
CA TYR A 102 6.87 -1.71 -6.63
C TYR A 102 6.50 -0.69 -5.56
N VAL A 103 7.22 0.42 -5.52
CA VAL A 103 6.91 1.55 -4.63
C VAL A 103 6.55 2.75 -5.48
N ILE A 104 5.27 3.13 -5.42
CA ILE A 104 4.70 4.14 -6.29
C ILE A 104 4.32 5.38 -5.44
N GLY A 105 4.76 6.56 -5.84
CA GLY A 105 4.43 7.85 -5.24
C GLY A 105 5.29 8.33 -4.07
N SER A 106 6.19 7.49 -3.53
CA SER A 106 6.94 7.80 -2.29
C SER A 106 7.82 9.05 -2.38
N ASP A 107 8.25 9.45 -3.58
CA ASP A 107 9.09 10.63 -3.86
C ASP A 107 8.35 11.77 -4.61
N LYS A 108 7.03 11.63 -4.81
CA LYS A 108 6.25 12.62 -5.58
C LYS A 108 5.97 13.88 -4.77
N LEU A 109 5.46 13.74 -3.55
CA LEU A 109 5.09 14.87 -2.68
C LEU A 109 6.10 15.14 -1.56
N SER A 110 6.86 14.14 -1.13
CA SER A 110 7.76 14.23 0.03
C SER A 110 9.07 13.49 -0.18
N SER A 111 10.19 14.20 -0.29
CA SER A 111 11.52 13.57 -0.30
C SER A 111 11.84 12.83 1.02
N GLN A 112 11.25 13.29 2.12
CA GLN A 112 11.43 12.69 3.45
C GLN A 112 10.70 11.35 3.55
N LEU A 113 9.49 11.22 3.01
CA LEU A 113 8.79 9.91 2.97
C LEU A 113 9.64 8.87 2.24
N HIS A 114 10.14 9.21 1.05
CA HIS A 114 11.02 8.34 0.28
C HIS A 114 12.27 7.91 1.07
N SER A 115 12.97 8.88 1.67
CA SER A 115 14.20 8.62 2.44
C SER A 115 13.96 7.70 3.64
N VAL A 116 12.80 7.83 4.28
CA VAL A 116 12.39 7.01 5.43
C VAL A 116 12.13 5.57 5.02
N LEU A 117 11.40 5.39 3.91
CA LEU A 117 11.10 4.07 3.36
C LEU A 117 12.40 3.36 2.97
N GLU A 118 13.30 4.04 2.26
CA GLU A 118 14.63 3.54 1.89
C GLU A 118 15.47 3.14 3.11
N ALA A 119 15.45 3.97 4.16
CA ALA A 119 16.15 3.68 5.41
C ALA A 119 15.58 2.45 6.13
N ALA A 120 14.24 2.37 6.25
CA ALA A 120 13.56 1.22 6.81
C ALA A 120 13.88 -0.06 6.02
N ASN A 121 13.84 -0.01 4.69
CA ASN A 121 14.17 -1.16 3.85
C ASN A 121 15.61 -1.63 4.08
N ARG A 122 16.59 -0.72 3.98
CA ARG A 122 18.01 -1.05 4.18
C ARG A 122 18.29 -1.66 5.55
N GLN A 123 17.60 -1.17 6.59
CA GLN A 123 17.80 -1.63 7.95
C GLN A 123 17.16 -2.99 8.22
N TYR A 124 15.95 -3.24 7.72
CA TYR A 124 15.12 -4.34 8.19
C TYR A 124 14.84 -5.44 7.17
N THR A 125 14.48 -5.08 5.93
CA THR A 125 13.89 -6.03 4.96
C THR A 125 14.79 -6.34 3.78
N LYS A 126 15.51 -5.33 3.26
CA LYS A 126 16.44 -5.43 2.13
C LYS A 126 15.79 -6.06 0.88
N ILE A 127 14.52 -5.76 0.64
CA ILE A 127 13.84 -6.14 -0.59
C ILE A 127 14.19 -5.16 -1.71
N ASP A 128 14.13 -5.62 -2.95
CA ASP A 128 14.34 -4.77 -4.11
C ASP A 128 13.18 -3.77 -4.25
N LEU A 129 13.49 -2.47 -4.27
CA LEU A 129 12.49 -1.42 -4.39
C LEU A 129 12.45 -0.98 -5.85
N ASP A 130 11.43 -1.44 -6.57
CA ASP A 130 11.27 -1.09 -7.98
C ASP A 130 10.41 0.18 -8.10
N TYR A 131 11.03 1.25 -8.60
CA TYR A 131 10.40 2.56 -8.78
C TYR A 131 9.92 2.82 -10.21
N ARG A 132 9.97 1.82 -11.10
CA ARG A 132 9.60 1.95 -12.53
C ARG A 132 8.30 2.71 -12.74
N PHE A 133 7.26 2.38 -11.98
CA PHE A 133 5.92 2.96 -12.15
C PHE A 133 5.77 4.39 -11.58
N ASN A 134 6.84 4.99 -11.04
CA ASN A 134 6.88 6.43 -10.76
C ASN A 134 7.09 7.28 -12.00
N ASP A 135 7.58 6.69 -13.10
CA ASP A 135 7.77 7.42 -14.36
C ASP A 135 6.41 7.94 -14.86
N PRO A 136 6.21 9.27 -14.97
CA PRO A 136 4.97 9.83 -15.50
C PRO A 136 4.71 9.42 -16.97
N ASN A 137 5.72 8.92 -17.68
CA ASN A 137 5.60 8.43 -19.05
C ASN A 137 5.29 6.93 -19.12
N ASP A 138 5.23 6.20 -18.01
CA ASP A 138 4.78 4.81 -18.02
C ASP A 138 3.32 4.74 -18.53
N PRO A 139 3.03 3.93 -19.56
CA PRO A 139 1.72 3.92 -20.21
C PRO A 139 0.61 3.36 -19.32
N ASN A 140 0.94 2.56 -18.29
CA ASN A 140 -0.06 1.97 -17.40
C ASN A 140 -0.61 2.96 -16.39
N ARG A 141 0.17 4.01 -16.09
CA ARG A 141 -0.25 5.11 -15.20
C ARG A 141 -0.74 4.62 -13.82
N PHE A 142 -0.11 3.58 -13.25
CA PHE A 142 -0.53 2.94 -11.99
C PHE A 142 -0.62 3.89 -10.80
N TYR A 143 0.15 4.98 -10.79
CA TYR A 143 0.02 6.04 -9.77
C TYR A 143 -1.42 6.61 -9.64
N TYR A 144 -2.23 6.55 -10.69
CA TYR A 144 -3.59 7.11 -10.71
C TYR A 144 -4.68 6.04 -10.51
N ARG A 145 -4.30 4.79 -10.21
CA ARG A 145 -5.16 3.61 -10.35
C ARG A 145 -5.44 2.87 -9.04
N SER A 146 -5.16 3.48 -7.88
CA SER A 146 -5.41 2.86 -6.59
C SER A 146 -5.73 3.94 -5.55
N ASP A 147 -6.28 3.54 -4.41
CA ASP A 147 -6.92 4.42 -3.41
C ASP A 147 -6.03 5.56 -2.89
N HIS A 148 -4.71 5.35 -2.82
CA HIS A 148 -3.75 6.37 -2.42
C HIS A 148 -3.88 7.68 -3.21
N TYR A 149 -4.31 7.60 -4.49
CA TYR A 149 -4.41 8.77 -5.35
C TYR A 149 -5.34 9.84 -4.76
N ASN A 150 -6.45 9.42 -4.15
CA ASN A 150 -7.39 10.35 -3.50
C ASN A 150 -6.75 11.08 -2.33
N PHE A 151 -5.79 10.49 -1.61
CA PHE A 151 -5.01 11.21 -0.58
C PHE A 151 -4.01 12.18 -1.20
N ALA A 152 -3.34 11.78 -2.28
CA ALA A 152 -2.36 12.62 -2.98
C ALA A 152 -2.98 13.89 -3.58
N VAL A 153 -4.20 13.81 -4.13
CA VAL A 153 -4.97 14.98 -4.60
C VAL A 153 -5.14 16.03 -3.51
N HIS A 154 -5.30 15.59 -2.25
CA HIS A 154 -5.37 16.44 -1.06
C HIS A 154 -4.00 16.78 -0.44
N LYS A 155 -2.89 16.59 -1.19
CA LYS A 155 -1.52 16.91 -0.78
C LYS A 155 -1.01 16.13 0.44
N ILE A 156 -1.55 14.94 0.67
CA ILE A 156 -0.98 14.01 1.64
C ILE A 156 0.11 13.19 0.94
N PRO A 157 1.33 13.08 1.49
CA PRO A 157 2.36 12.17 0.99
C PRO A 157 1.87 10.72 0.93
N VAL A 158 2.20 9.99 -0.13
CA VAL A 158 1.73 8.62 -0.33
C VAL A 158 2.87 7.69 -0.71
N ALA A 159 2.78 6.44 -0.28
CA ALA A 159 3.57 5.35 -0.84
C ALA A 159 2.64 4.16 -1.08
N PHE A 160 2.49 3.78 -2.35
CA PHE A 160 1.71 2.65 -2.80
C PHE A 160 2.64 1.46 -3.03
N PHE A 161 2.42 0.38 -2.28
CA PHE A 161 3.13 -0.88 -2.36
C PHE A 161 2.33 -1.86 -3.21
N PHE A 162 2.92 -2.29 -4.32
CA PHE A 162 2.27 -3.08 -5.36
C PHE A 162 3.21 -4.18 -5.86
N ASN A 163 2.70 -5.34 -6.25
CA ASN A 163 3.52 -6.40 -6.86
C ASN A 163 3.50 -6.44 -8.38
N GLY A 164 2.72 -5.59 -9.05
CA GLY A 164 2.57 -5.70 -10.49
C GLY A 164 1.40 -6.62 -10.86
N VAL A 165 1.02 -6.57 -12.13
CA VAL A 165 -0.05 -7.41 -12.66
C VAL A 165 0.46 -8.79 -13.07
N HIS A 166 -0.41 -9.79 -12.96
CA HIS A 166 -0.15 -11.17 -13.36
C HIS A 166 -1.31 -11.73 -14.19
N ALA A 167 -1.17 -12.96 -14.70
CA ALA A 167 -2.15 -13.56 -15.61
C ALA A 167 -3.56 -13.71 -15.00
N ASP A 168 -3.65 -13.83 -13.68
CA ASP A 168 -4.93 -13.94 -12.96
C ASP A 168 -5.52 -12.58 -12.51
N TYR A 169 -4.89 -11.44 -12.82
CA TYR A 169 -5.39 -10.13 -12.39
C TYR A 169 -6.78 -9.85 -13.00
N HIS A 170 -7.74 -9.47 -12.16
CA HIS A 170 -9.16 -9.35 -12.52
C HIS A 170 -9.78 -10.63 -13.12
N GLU A 171 -9.28 -11.81 -12.75
CA GLU A 171 -9.83 -13.10 -13.19
C GLU A 171 -10.33 -13.93 -12.01
N ALA A 172 -11.32 -14.79 -12.27
CA ALA A 172 -11.84 -15.72 -11.27
C ALA A 172 -10.81 -16.77 -10.79
N SER A 173 -9.63 -16.81 -11.41
CA SER A 173 -8.51 -17.66 -11.03
C SER A 173 -7.53 -16.99 -10.05
N ASP A 174 -7.78 -15.74 -9.64
CA ASP A 174 -7.01 -15.11 -8.56
C ASP A 174 -7.41 -15.70 -7.19
N GLU A 175 -6.78 -16.85 -6.90
CA GLU A 175 -7.14 -17.75 -5.82
C GLU A 175 -6.01 -17.92 -4.81
N LEU A 176 -6.38 -18.34 -3.61
CA LEU A 176 -5.48 -18.46 -2.45
C LEU A 176 -4.24 -19.33 -2.71
N ASP A 177 -4.36 -20.38 -3.53
CA ASP A 177 -3.27 -21.30 -3.83
C ASP A 177 -2.13 -20.65 -4.62
N LYS A 178 -2.35 -19.43 -5.14
CA LYS A 178 -1.35 -18.64 -5.87
C LYS A 178 -0.54 -17.70 -5.01
N ILE A 179 -0.94 -17.49 -3.76
CA ILE A 179 -0.30 -16.51 -2.87
C ILE A 179 1.03 -17.05 -2.36
N GLU A 180 2.07 -16.26 -2.57
CA GLU A 180 3.43 -16.48 -2.09
C GLU A 180 3.59 -15.85 -0.70
N PHE A 181 3.01 -16.48 0.32
CA PHE A 181 2.92 -15.92 1.68
C PHE A 181 4.24 -15.41 2.27
N GLY A 182 5.39 -16.04 1.94
CA GLY A 182 6.70 -15.55 2.40
C GLY A 182 7.07 -14.18 1.82
N LYS A 183 6.78 -13.96 0.53
CA LYS A 183 7.00 -12.66 -0.14
C LYS A 183 6.01 -11.62 0.36
N MET A 184 4.75 -12.03 0.52
CA MET A 184 3.69 -11.21 1.10
C MET A 184 4.07 -10.70 2.50
N GLU A 185 4.57 -11.58 3.37
CA GLU A 185 5.05 -11.21 4.70
C GLU A 185 6.21 -10.21 4.62
N ALA A 186 7.20 -10.46 3.75
CA ALA A 186 8.35 -9.57 3.59
C ALA A 186 7.94 -8.16 3.16
N ARG A 187 6.97 -8.04 2.24
CA ARG A 187 6.38 -6.77 1.80
C ARG A 187 5.60 -6.10 2.93
N ALA A 188 4.72 -6.82 3.62
CA ALA A 188 3.98 -6.28 4.76
C ALA A 188 4.90 -5.80 5.89
N ARG A 189 6.02 -6.49 6.13
CA ARG A 189 7.07 -6.03 7.08
C ARG A 189 7.70 -4.72 6.64
N LEU A 190 7.99 -4.50 5.37
CA LEU A 190 8.50 -3.22 4.90
C LEU A 190 7.50 -2.09 5.20
N VAL A 191 6.22 -2.32 4.92
CA VAL A 191 5.15 -1.35 5.23
C VAL A 191 5.09 -1.08 6.73
N PHE A 192 5.14 -2.12 7.57
CA PHE A 192 5.20 -1.99 9.03
C PHE A 192 6.39 -1.14 9.49
N TYR A 193 7.61 -1.44 9.05
CA TYR A 193 8.80 -0.71 9.48
C TYR A 193 8.79 0.74 8.99
N THR A 194 8.31 0.98 7.77
CA THR A 194 8.11 2.34 7.25
C THR A 194 7.10 3.10 8.12
N ALA A 195 5.94 2.49 8.42
CA ALA A 195 4.93 3.06 9.32
C ALA A 195 5.48 3.30 10.73
N TRP A 196 6.31 2.40 11.25
CA TRP A 196 6.91 2.50 12.57
C TRP A 196 7.82 3.73 12.68
N GLU A 197 8.69 3.92 11.69
CA GLU A 197 9.56 5.09 11.60
C GLU A 197 8.75 6.38 11.51
N LEU A 198 7.69 6.39 10.70
CA LEU A 198 6.79 7.53 10.53
C LEU A 198 6.00 7.85 11.79
N ALA A 199 5.50 6.84 12.50
CA ALA A 199 4.71 7.02 13.71
C ALA A 199 5.55 7.47 14.91
N ASN A 200 6.86 7.19 14.89
CA ASN A 200 7.76 7.41 16.03
C ASN A 200 8.82 8.50 15.82
N ARG A 201 8.78 9.28 14.73
CA ARG A 201 9.65 10.47 14.54
C ARG A 201 9.06 11.76 15.08
N ASP A 202 9.86 12.80 15.33
CA ASP A 202 9.34 14.07 15.87
C ASP A 202 8.59 14.89 14.83
N GLU A 203 9.11 14.92 13.61
CA GLU A 203 8.58 15.75 12.54
C GLU A 203 7.62 14.97 11.63
N ARG A 204 6.67 15.67 11.02
CA ARG A 204 5.84 15.13 9.94
C ARG A 204 6.68 15.10 8.65
N PRO A 205 6.50 14.09 7.76
CA PRO A 205 7.05 14.17 6.41
C PRO A 205 6.65 15.49 5.75
N VAL A 206 7.65 16.24 5.28
CA VAL A 206 7.39 17.53 4.62
C VAL A 206 6.77 17.31 3.23
N VAL A 207 5.84 18.18 2.85
CA VAL A 207 5.36 18.27 1.46
C VAL A 207 6.24 19.31 0.75
N ASP A 208 7.28 18.83 0.07
CA ASP A 208 8.32 19.65 -0.55
C ASP A 208 8.30 19.61 -2.08
N SER A 209 7.29 18.95 -2.66
CA SER A 209 7.10 18.83 -4.09
C SER A 209 5.63 18.95 -4.47
N ASN A 210 5.40 19.43 -5.70
CA ASN A 210 4.08 19.57 -6.30
C ASN A 210 3.86 18.59 -7.46
N LYS A 211 4.72 17.57 -7.62
CA LYS A 211 4.50 16.51 -8.61
C LYS A 211 3.17 15.82 -8.28
N PRO A 212 2.12 16.04 -9.07
CA PRO A 212 0.85 15.40 -8.83
C PRO A 212 0.90 13.93 -9.26
#